data_AF-A0A1G0DL75-F1
#
_entry.id   AF-A0A1G0DL75-F1
#
_cell.length_a   1.000
_cell.length_b   1.000
_cell.length_c   1.000
_cell.angle_alpha   90.00
_cell.angle_beta   90.00
_cell.angle_gamma   90.00
#
_symmetry.space_group_name_H-M   'P 1'
#
loop_
_entity.id
_entity.type
_entity.pdbx_description
1 polymer ?
#
loop_
_entity_poly.entity_id
_entity_poly.type
_entity_poly.pdbx_seq_one_letter_code
_entity_poly.pdbx_strand_id
1 'polypeptide(L)'
;MGFGQFAWQHFQLLPVLQQGNISGLYNNAHNLIFQLAAEAGSAGLLVLFGSLGIWFYGLRRAALDAAHWWAHAALGVLAIHSLLEYPLWYTYFVAVAAVLLGALDEARYRLELRNVGRMSVAAILLLGLMTLVQLRGGYHQLEQTLAIRPASAADRSAFERARDGLVEVHGGSLLSPYAELFMSSLIEVSGERIEEKLKLNARVMRFAPVGAVVYRQALLLAQAGRQEQARAMLEQAIWSYPGDFAGARRQMAELAEKDSAHFSALLEFALQKEQEYRSAVRQQ
;
A
#
# COMPACT_ATOMS: atom_id res chain seq x y z
N MET A 1 9.73 11.16 2.22
CA MET A 1 8.68 10.49 3.02
C MET A 1 9.12 9.10 3.48
N GLY A 2 10.07 8.46 2.80
CA GLY A 2 10.57 7.13 3.17
C GLY A 2 9.84 6.06 2.38
N PHE A 3 10.52 4.93 2.16
CA PHE A 3 10.00 3.84 1.33
C PHE A 3 8.71 3.25 1.93
N GLY A 4 7.69 3.08 1.09
CA GLY A 4 6.37 2.56 1.50
C GLY A 4 5.57 3.50 2.42
N GLN A 5 5.95 4.77 2.58
CA GLN A 5 5.22 5.73 3.44
C GLN A 5 4.22 6.61 2.68
N PHE A 6 4.13 6.48 1.36
CA PHE A 6 3.30 7.37 0.53
C PHE A 6 1.83 7.36 0.98
N ALA A 7 1.22 6.18 1.11
CA ALA A 7 -0.18 6.05 1.48
C ALA A 7 -0.49 6.65 2.86
N TRP A 8 0.39 6.42 3.84
CA TRP A 8 0.27 6.99 5.18
C TRP A 8 0.35 8.52 5.16
N GLN A 9 1.33 9.08 4.45
CA GLN A 9 1.48 10.54 4.38
C GLN A 9 0.34 11.20 3.61
N HIS A 10 -0.13 10.55 2.55
CA HIS A 10 -1.33 10.97 1.84
C HIS A 10 -2.53 11.03 2.81
N PHE A 11 -2.80 9.94 3.56
CA PHE A 11 -3.85 9.90 4.59
C PHE A 11 -3.74 11.03 5.63
N GLN A 12 -2.53 11.35 6.09
CA GLN A 12 -2.33 12.46 7.04
C GLN A 12 -2.66 13.84 6.44
N LEU A 13 -2.52 14.01 5.12
CA LEU A 13 -2.74 15.28 4.44
C LEU A 13 -4.16 15.43 3.90
N LEU A 14 -4.93 14.35 3.70
CA LEU A 14 -6.29 14.41 3.14
C LEU A 14 -7.20 15.47 3.78
N PRO A 15 -7.29 15.58 5.12
CA PRO A 15 -8.17 16.56 5.75
C PRO A 15 -7.81 18.02 5.38
N VAL A 16 -6.53 18.29 5.12
CA VAL A 16 -6.03 19.61 4.71
C VAL A 16 -6.28 19.85 3.22
N LEU A 17 -6.16 18.80 2.40
CA LEU A 17 -6.36 18.89 0.96
C LEU A 17 -7.83 19.10 0.58
N GLN A 18 -8.77 18.75 1.47
CA GLN A 18 -10.24 18.92 1.31
C GLN A 18 -10.77 18.43 -0.04
N GLN A 19 -10.15 17.39 -0.62
CA GLN A 19 -10.55 16.90 -1.94
C GLN A 19 -11.82 16.04 -1.82
N GLY A 20 -12.93 16.52 -2.37
CA GLY A 20 -14.23 15.83 -2.34
C GLY A 20 -14.33 14.55 -3.19
N ASN A 21 -13.30 14.24 -3.99
CA ASN A 21 -13.37 13.20 -5.03
C ASN A 21 -12.35 12.05 -4.87
N ILE A 22 -11.57 12.00 -3.78
CA ILE A 22 -10.68 10.85 -3.56
C ILE A 22 -11.49 9.69 -3.01
N SER A 23 -11.55 8.59 -3.77
CA SER A 23 -12.13 7.33 -3.32
C SER A 23 -11.04 6.25 -3.21
N GLY A 24 -11.02 5.52 -2.09
CA GLY A 24 -10.13 4.39 -1.89
C GLY A 24 -8.69 4.73 -1.46
N LEU A 25 -7.82 3.73 -1.56
CA LEU A 25 -6.41 3.84 -1.17
C LEU A 25 -5.60 4.52 -2.27
N TYR A 26 -5.05 5.69 -1.98
CA TYR A 26 -4.04 6.32 -2.83
C TYR A 26 -2.65 5.96 -2.31
N ASN A 27 -1.94 5.10 -3.04
CA ASN A 27 -0.63 4.61 -2.67
C ASN A 27 0.49 5.04 -3.63
N ASN A 28 0.18 5.85 -4.64
CA ASN A 28 1.15 6.35 -5.60
C ASN A 28 0.81 7.76 -6.11
N ALA A 29 1.81 8.45 -6.67
CA ALA A 29 1.71 9.81 -7.18
C ALA A 29 1.24 9.90 -8.65
N HIS A 30 0.87 8.79 -9.27
CA HIS A 30 0.57 8.67 -10.70
C HIS A 30 1.68 9.15 -11.66
N ASN A 31 2.88 9.40 -11.14
CA ASN A 31 4.06 9.83 -11.87
C ASN A 31 5.31 9.21 -11.24
N LEU A 32 6.08 8.47 -12.03
CA LEU A 32 7.24 7.71 -11.54
C LEU A 32 8.30 8.59 -10.86
N ILE A 33 8.57 9.78 -11.39
CA ILE A 33 9.59 10.69 -10.85
C ILE A 33 9.14 11.19 -9.48
N PHE A 34 7.89 11.64 -9.36
CA PHE A 34 7.34 12.10 -8.09
C PHE A 34 7.22 10.98 -7.07
N GLN A 35 6.84 9.77 -7.51
CA GLN A 35 6.80 8.61 -6.62
C GLN A 35 8.18 8.28 -6.06
N LEU A 36 9.20 8.21 -6.92
CA LEU A 36 10.56 7.92 -6.51
C LEU A 36 11.13 9.02 -5.62
N ALA A 37 10.83 10.28 -5.93
CA ALA A 37 11.20 11.42 -5.08
C ALA A 37 10.53 11.34 -3.69
N ALA A 38 9.25 10.98 -3.63
CA ALA A 38 8.51 10.88 -2.38
C ALA A 38 9.06 9.75 -1.49
N GLU A 39 9.32 8.58 -2.07
CA GLU A 39 9.72 7.38 -1.34
C GLU A 39 11.22 7.29 -1.07
N ALA A 40 12.05 7.51 -2.10
CA ALA A 40 13.50 7.33 -2.06
C ALA A 40 14.29 8.65 -2.04
N GLY A 41 13.62 9.80 -2.15
CA GLY A 41 14.25 11.12 -2.07
C GLY A 41 15.23 11.39 -3.21
N SER A 42 16.16 12.32 -2.95
CA SER A 42 17.21 12.68 -3.91
C SER A 42 18.12 11.50 -4.25
N ALA A 43 18.38 10.58 -3.31
CA ALA A 43 19.18 9.39 -3.56
C ALA A 43 18.56 8.50 -4.65
N GLY A 44 17.24 8.24 -4.58
CA GLY A 44 16.53 7.50 -5.61
C GLY A 44 16.60 8.18 -6.98
N LEU A 45 16.38 9.49 -7.03
CA LEU A 45 16.47 10.26 -8.27
C LEU A 45 17.89 10.22 -8.86
N LEU A 46 18.93 10.32 -8.03
CA LEU A 46 20.33 10.23 -8.47
C LEU A 46 20.63 8.86 -9.07
N VAL A 47 20.14 7.77 -8.47
CA VAL A 47 20.30 6.42 -9.04
C VAL A 47 19.58 6.32 -10.38
N LEU A 48 18.33 6.79 -10.48
CA LEU A 48 17.54 6.74 -11.71
C LEU A 48 18.20 7.55 -12.83
N PHE A 49 18.42 8.86 -12.62
CA PHE A 49 18.98 9.74 -13.63
C PHE A 49 20.44 9.45 -13.93
N GLY A 50 21.22 8.99 -12.94
CA GLY A 50 22.60 8.55 -13.15
C GLY A 50 22.66 7.32 -14.05
N SER A 51 21.85 6.30 -13.77
CA SER A 51 21.79 5.07 -14.57
C SER A 51 21.29 5.34 -15.99
N LEU A 52 20.22 6.14 -16.12
CA LEU A 52 19.73 6.57 -17.44
C LEU A 52 20.77 7.39 -18.19
N GLY A 53 21.48 8.30 -17.52
CA GLY A 53 22.54 9.11 -18.13
C GLY A 53 23.69 8.26 -18.68
N ILE A 54 24.12 7.23 -17.95
CA ILE A 54 25.11 6.26 -18.40
C ILE A 54 24.60 5.49 -19.62
N TRP A 55 23.35 5.00 -19.56
CA TRP A 55 22.72 4.27 -20.66
C TRP A 55 22.61 5.15 -21.93
N PHE A 56 22.08 6.37 -21.82
CA PHE A 56 21.99 7.34 -22.92
C PHE A 56 23.36 7.73 -23.49
N TYR A 57 24.41 7.78 -22.67
CA TYR A 57 25.77 8.00 -23.16
C TYR A 57 26.25 6.82 -24.02
N GLY A 58 25.91 5.59 -23.63
CA GLY A 58 26.17 4.37 -24.42
C GLY A 58 25.48 4.39 -25.79
N LEU A 59 24.22 4.86 -25.85
CA LEU A 59 23.44 4.96 -27.09
C LEU A 59 24.10 5.77 -28.19
N ARG A 60 24.96 6.74 -27.86
CA ARG A 60 25.70 7.53 -28.87
C ARG A 60 26.60 6.68 -29.76
N ARG A 61 26.89 5.44 -29.35
CA ARG A 61 27.74 4.48 -30.05
C ARG A 61 26.92 3.43 -30.83
N ALA A 62 25.60 3.43 -30.68
CA ALA A 62 24.72 2.46 -31.31
C ALA A 62 24.57 2.74 -32.81
N ALA A 63 24.61 1.68 -33.62
CA ALA A 63 24.17 1.75 -35.01
C ALA A 63 22.65 1.57 -35.03
N LEU A 64 21.91 2.63 -35.35
CA LEU A 64 20.44 2.60 -35.32
C LEU A 64 19.90 1.90 -36.56
N ASP A 65 19.30 0.72 -36.36
CA ASP A 65 18.46 0.06 -37.36
C ASP A 65 16.96 0.19 -37.00
N ALA A 66 16.09 -0.42 -37.80
CA ALA A 66 14.64 -0.38 -37.56
C ALA A 66 14.23 -1.02 -36.22
N ALA A 67 14.93 -2.06 -35.76
CA ALA A 67 14.65 -2.72 -34.49
C ALA A 67 15.01 -1.82 -33.31
N HIS A 68 16.13 -1.09 -33.39
CA HIS A 68 16.50 -0.09 -32.41
C HIS A 68 15.42 0.99 -32.32
N TRP A 69 15.02 1.60 -33.44
CA TRP A 69 13.99 2.63 -33.44
C TRP A 69 12.67 2.16 -32.83
N TRP A 70 12.24 0.94 -33.15
CA TRP A 70 11.05 0.34 -32.55
C TRP A 70 11.17 0.21 -31.02
N ALA A 71 12.29 -0.33 -30.53
CA ALA A 71 12.48 -0.55 -29.10
C ALA A 71 12.62 0.77 -28.31
N HIS A 72 13.28 1.79 -28.89
CA HIS A 72 13.32 3.15 -28.31
C HIS A 72 11.92 3.78 -28.27
N ALA A 73 11.11 3.60 -29.32
CA ALA A 73 9.74 4.08 -29.33
C ALA A 73 8.89 3.38 -28.25
N ALA A 74 9.02 2.06 -28.09
CA ALA A 74 8.34 1.31 -27.04
C ALA A 74 8.75 1.77 -25.63
N LEU A 75 10.04 1.98 -25.38
CA LEU A 75 10.54 2.57 -24.12
C LEU A 75 10.03 4.00 -23.92
N GLY A 76 9.99 4.81 -24.98
CA GLY A 76 9.44 6.16 -24.95
C GLY A 76 7.96 6.18 -24.57
N VAL A 77 7.16 5.29 -25.15
CA VAL A 77 5.74 5.11 -24.78
C VAL A 77 5.62 4.71 -23.31
N LEU A 78 6.38 3.69 -22.86
CA LEU A 78 6.37 3.27 -21.45
C LEU A 78 6.78 4.40 -20.50
N ALA A 79 7.79 5.19 -20.88
CA ALA A 79 8.27 6.32 -20.09
C ALA A 79 7.22 7.43 -19.99
N ILE A 80 6.68 7.88 -21.13
CA ILE A 80 5.60 8.90 -21.18
C ILE A 80 4.42 8.41 -20.36
N HIS A 81 3.97 7.18 -20.60
CA HIS A 81 2.83 6.63 -19.89
C HIS A 81 3.15 6.54 -18.38
N SER A 82 4.39 6.23 -17.96
CA SER A 82 4.83 6.27 -16.55
C SER A 82 4.85 7.65 -15.90
N LEU A 83 4.83 8.72 -16.69
CA LEU A 83 4.70 10.09 -16.20
C LEU A 83 3.23 10.53 -16.06
N LEU A 84 2.29 9.83 -16.71
CA LEU A 84 0.86 10.17 -16.76
C LEU A 84 -0.05 9.18 -15.99
N GLU A 85 0.21 7.88 -16.16
CA GLU A 85 -0.60 6.74 -15.71
C GLU A 85 0.22 5.68 -14.97
N TYR A 86 1.46 5.98 -14.58
CA TYR A 86 2.34 5.15 -13.74
C TYR A 86 2.51 3.64 -14.09
N PRO A 87 2.48 3.15 -15.35
CA PRO A 87 2.65 1.73 -15.68
C PRO A 87 3.90 1.07 -15.12
N LEU A 88 5.06 1.75 -15.04
CA LEU A 88 6.27 1.16 -14.44
C LEU A 88 6.17 0.89 -12.93
N TRP A 89 5.05 1.20 -12.29
CA TRP A 89 4.72 0.70 -10.95
C TRP A 89 4.41 -0.80 -10.95
N TYR A 90 3.92 -1.33 -12.07
CA TYR A 90 3.56 -2.74 -12.19
C TYR A 90 4.73 -3.57 -12.72
N THR A 91 5.03 -4.66 -12.02
CA THR A 91 6.20 -5.51 -12.29
C THR A 91 6.26 -6.03 -13.73
N TYR A 92 5.12 -6.30 -14.37
CA TYR A 92 5.09 -6.78 -15.76
C TYR A 92 5.57 -5.71 -16.77
N PHE A 93 5.24 -4.43 -16.55
CA PHE A 93 5.79 -3.34 -17.36
C PHE A 93 7.28 -3.10 -17.06
N VAL A 94 7.68 -3.20 -15.79
CA VAL A 94 9.10 -3.13 -15.40
C VAL A 94 9.91 -4.24 -16.08
N ALA A 95 9.39 -5.46 -16.13
CA ALA A 95 10.06 -6.58 -16.78
C ALA A 95 10.27 -6.31 -18.28
N VAL A 96 9.24 -5.84 -18.99
CA VAL A 96 9.36 -5.46 -20.41
C VAL A 96 10.39 -4.34 -20.59
N ALA A 97 10.34 -3.29 -19.77
CA ALA A 97 11.30 -2.19 -19.84
C ALA A 97 12.73 -2.65 -19.57
N ALA A 98 12.95 -3.52 -18.58
CA ALA A 98 14.27 -4.05 -18.25
C ALA A 98 14.86 -4.89 -19.39
N VAL A 99 14.03 -5.73 -20.03
CA VAL A 99 14.45 -6.52 -21.20
C VAL A 99 14.81 -5.60 -22.37
N LEU A 100 13.99 -4.58 -22.66
CA LEU A 100 14.28 -3.64 -23.75
C LEU A 100 15.52 -2.79 -23.48
N LEU A 101 15.71 -2.29 -22.26
CA LEU A 101 16.89 -1.52 -21.86
C LEU A 101 18.17 -2.36 -21.98
N GLY A 102 18.13 -3.63 -21.58
CA GLY A 102 19.27 -4.54 -21.71
C GLY A 102 19.54 -4.99 -23.14
N ALA A 103 18.50 -5.22 -23.95
CA ALA A 103 18.65 -5.58 -25.36
C ALA A 103 19.22 -4.42 -26.20
N LEU A 104 18.96 -3.18 -25.79
CA LEU A 104 19.47 -1.96 -26.42
C LEU A 104 20.81 -1.48 -25.83
N ASP A 105 21.38 -2.19 -24.86
CA ASP A 105 22.65 -1.80 -24.27
C ASP A 105 23.82 -2.10 -25.23
N GLU A 106 24.13 -1.10 -26.05
CA GLU A 106 25.27 -1.10 -26.97
C GLU A 106 26.58 -0.68 -26.30
N ALA A 107 26.53 -0.43 -24.98
CA ALA A 107 27.72 -0.10 -24.24
C ALA A 107 28.62 -1.35 -24.17
N ARG A 108 29.70 -1.35 -24.96
CA ARG A 108 30.80 -2.31 -24.85
C ARG A 108 31.60 -2.15 -23.54
N TYR A 109 30.96 -1.81 -22.43
CA TYR A 109 31.52 -2.05 -21.12
C TYR A 109 31.56 -3.56 -20.95
N ARG A 110 32.67 -4.17 -21.42
CA ARG A 110 33.13 -5.41 -20.82
C ARG A 110 33.43 -5.05 -19.39
N LEU A 111 32.41 -5.20 -18.54
CA LEU A 111 32.55 -5.31 -17.12
C LEU A 111 33.49 -6.50 -16.92
N GLU A 112 34.79 -6.22 -16.89
CA GLU A 112 35.81 -7.16 -16.43
C GLU A 112 35.59 -7.32 -14.93
N LEU A 113 34.50 -8.00 -14.62
CA LEU A 113 34.14 -8.41 -13.30
C LEU A 113 35.23 -9.40 -12.91
N ARG A 114 36.16 -8.93 -12.09
CA ARG A 114 37.00 -9.77 -11.25
C ARG A 114 36.09 -10.79 -10.56
N ASN A 115 36.62 -11.93 -10.12
CA ASN A 115 35.81 -13.00 -9.54
C ASN A 115 34.77 -12.50 -8.51
N VAL A 116 35.12 -11.49 -7.71
CA VAL A 116 34.22 -10.79 -6.78
C VAL A 116 32.98 -10.22 -7.47
N GLY A 117 33.12 -9.51 -8.59
CA GLY A 117 31.99 -8.93 -9.32
C GLY A 117 31.06 -10.00 -9.91
N ARG A 118 31.62 -11.10 -10.44
CA ARG A 118 30.83 -12.22 -10.96
C ARG A 118 30.04 -12.90 -9.84
N MET A 119 30.69 -13.10 -8.69
CA MET A 119 30.06 -13.63 -7.48
C MET A 119 28.94 -12.71 -6.98
N SER A 120 29.12 -11.38 -7.03
CA SER A 120 28.08 -10.42 -6.66
C SER A 120 26.86 -10.50 -7.58
N VAL A 121 27.06 -10.56 -8.90
CA VAL A 121 25.94 -10.73 -9.86
C VAL A 121 25.23 -12.05 -9.63
N ALA A 122 25.97 -13.15 -9.47
CA ALA A 122 25.40 -14.46 -9.16
C ALA A 122 24.59 -14.44 -7.85
N ALA A 123 25.13 -13.79 -6.80
CA ALA A 123 24.44 -13.63 -5.53
C ALA A 123 23.15 -12.80 -5.68
N ILE A 124 23.18 -11.68 -6.42
CA ILE A 124 21.98 -10.85 -6.68
C ILE A 124 20.91 -11.66 -7.40
N LEU A 125 21.28 -12.40 -8.46
CA LEU A 125 20.34 -13.23 -9.21
C LEU A 125 19.76 -14.36 -8.33
N LEU A 126 20.60 -15.00 -7.51
CA LEU A 126 20.17 -16.06 -6.60
C LEU A 126 19.24 -15.52 -5.51
N LEU A 127 19.57 -14.38 -4.89
CA LEU A 127 18.70 -13.70 -3.93
C LEU A 127 17.39 -13.25 -4.56
N GLY A 128 17.42 -12.73 -5.79
CA GLY A 128 16.24 -12.38 -6.56
C GLY A 128 15.34 -13.60 -6.82
N LEU A 129 15.94 -14.73 -7.23
CA LEU A 129 15.21 -15.98 -7.43
C LEU A 129 14.61 -16.51 -6.12
N MET A 130 15.38 -16.52 -5.02
CA MET A 130 14.89 -16.92 -3.70
C MET A 130 13.72 -16.04 -3.25
N THR A 131 13.81 -14.73 -3.50
CA THR A 131 12.74 -13.77 -3.19
C THR A 131 11.48 -14.05 -4.01
N LEU A 132 11.61 -14.32 -5.30
CA LEU A 132 10.47 -14.69 -6.17
C LEU A 132 9.82 -16.01 -5.75
N VAL A 133 10.61 -17.02 -5.38
CA VAL A 133 10.10 -18.30 -4.88
C VAL A 133 9.34 -18.09 -3.56
N GLN A 134 9.89 -17.31 -2.63
CA GLN A 134 9.24 -17.02 -1.35
C GLN A 134 7.95 -16.20 -1.54
N LEU A 135 7.96 -15.18 -2.42
CA LEU A 135 6.78 -14.39 -2.77
C LEU A 135 5.70 -15.24 -3.41
N ARG A 136 6.06 -16.14 -4.33
CA ARG A 136 5.09 -17.05 -4.97
C ARG A 136 4.45 -17.99 -3.95
N GLY A 137 5.24 -18.56 -3.04
CA GLY A 137 4.75 -19.42 -1.97
C GLY A 137 3.79 -18.68 -1.04
N GLY A 138 4.21 -17.53 -0.52
CA GLY A 138 3.38 -16.69 0.34
C GLY A 138 2.12 -16.19 -0.37
N TYR A 139 2.20 -15.86 -1.66
CA TYR A 139 1.05 -15.41 -2.44
C TYR A 139 0.00 -16.52 -2.58
N HIS A 140 0.41 -17.72 -2.99
CA HIS A 140 -0.52 -18.85 -3.10
C HIS A 140 -1.15 -19.22 -1.76
N GLN A 141 -0.38 -19.16 -0.67
CA GLN A 141 -0.90 -19.40 0.66
C GLN A 141 -1.92 -18.34 1.09
N LEU A 142 -1.62 -17.06 0.84
CA LEU A 142 -2.54 -15.97 1.12
C LEU A 142 -3.81 -16.11 0.28
N GLU A 143 -3.68 -16.38 -1.02
CA GLU A 143 -4.79 -16.60 -1.95
C GLU A 143 -5.69 -17.75 -1.47
N GLN A 144 -5.11 -18.90 -1.14
CA GLN A 144 -5.85 -20.06 -0.62
C GLN A 144 -6.57 -19.73 0.69
N THR A 145 -5.90 -19.02 1.60
CA THR A 145 -6.48 -18.60 2.88
C THR A 145 -7.68 -17.67 2.68
N LEU A 146 -7.57 -16.71 1.76
CA LEU A 146 -8.65 -15.76 1.45
C LEU A 146 -9.77 -16.38 0.62
N ALA A 147 -9.50 -17.49 -0.08
CA ALA A 147 -10.49 -18.26 -0.82
C ALA A 147 -11.36 -19.14 0.09
N ILE A 148 -11.01 -19.31 1.37
CA ILE A 148 -11.82 -20.08 2.33
C ILE A 148 -13.19 -19.42 2.47
N ARG A 149 -14.23 -20.14 2.05
CA ARG A 149 -15.63 -19.73 2.22
C ARG A 149 -16.25 -20.52 3.37
N PRO A 150 -16.76 -19.86 4.44
CA PRO A 150 -17.46 -20.56 5.49
C PRO A 150 -18.78 -21.13 4.95
N ALA A 151 -19.11 -22.37 5.30
CA ALA A 151 -20.36 -23.01 4.87
C ALA A 151 -21.60 -22.39 5.55
N SER A 152 -21.41 -21.77 6.71
CA SER A 152 -22.43 -21.01 7.45
C SER A 152 -21.75 -20.02 8.39
N ALA A 153 -22.51 -19.06 8.95
CA ALA A 153 -22.00 -18.14 9.97
C ALA A 153 -21.50 -18.84 11.24
N ALA A 154 -21.90 -20.09 11.49
CA ALA A 154 -21.48 -20.90 12.62
C ALA A 154 -20.27 -21.80 12.32
N ASP A 155 -19.73 -21.80 11.09
CA ASP A 155 -18.59 -22.63 10.70
C ASP A 155 -17.27 -22.09 11.28
N ARG A 156 -17.08 -22.38 12.58
CA ARG A 156 -15.88 -22.04 13.35
C ARG A 156 -14.61 -22.65 12.74
N SER A 157 -14.72 -23.80 12.10
CA SER A 157 -13.58 -24.49 11.49
C SER A 157 -13.01 -23.70 10.31
N ALA A 158 -13.85 -23.06 9.49
CA ALA A 158 -13.41 -22.20 8.40
C ALA A 158 -12.71 -20.95 8.91
N PHE A 159 -13.21 -20.34 9.99
CA PHE A 159 -12.58 -19.21 10.64
C PHE A 159 -11.20 -19.55 11.22
N GLU A 160 -11.08 -20.69 11.91
CA GLU A 160 -9.81 -21.16 12.47
C GLU A 160 -8.78 -21.42 11.37
N ARG A 161 -9.16 -22.09 10.28
CA ARG A 161 -8.27 -22.29 9.11
C ARG A 161 -7.83 -20.97 8.48
N ALA A 162 -8.74 -20.00 8.32
CA ALA A 162 -8.41 -18.70 7.77
C ALA A 162 -7.43 -17.93 8.67
N ARG A 163 -7.67 -17.95 9.99
CA ARG A 163 -6.75 -17.35 10.98
C ARG A 163 -5.37 -18.01 10.91
N ASP A 164 -5.31 -19.33 10.94
CA ASP A 164 -4.05 -20.06 10.98
C ASP A 164 -3.24 -19.84 9.69
N GLY A 165 -3.91 -19.84 8.53
CA GLY A 165 -3.27 -19.49 7.25
C GLY A 165 -2.71 -18.05 7.23
N LEU A 166 -3.42 -17.07 7.80
CA LEU A 166 -2.91 -15.70 7.92
C LEU A 166 -1.68 -15.63 8.83
N VAL A 167 -1.67 -16.38 9.95
CA VAL A 167 -0.52 -16.45 10.87
C VAL A 167 0.71 -17.03 10.16
N GLU A 168 0.52 -18.05 9.33
CA GLU A 168 1.60 -18.66 8.57
C GLU A 168 2.21 -17.69 7.55
N VAL A 169 1.37 -16.96 6.80
CA VAL A 169 1.84 -15.91 5.87
C VAL A 169 2.58 -14.81 6.63
N HIS A 170 2.08 -14.41 7.81
CA HIS A 170 2.70 -13.38 8.64
C HIS A 170 4.10 -13.78 9.12
N GLY A 171 4.32 -15.05 9.47
CA GLY A 171 5.57 -15.54 10.06
C GLY A 171 6.72 -15.78 9.07
N GLY A 172 6.46 -15.83 7.76
CA GLY A 172 7.45 -16.32 6.79
C GLY A 172 7.56 -15.59 5.46
N SER A 173 6.74 -14.56 5.21
CA SER A 173 6.66 -13.93 3.88
C SER A 173 6.93 -12.43 3.89
N LEU A 174 7.45 -11.90 2.77
CA LEU A 174 7.38 -10.46 2.48
C LEU A 174 5.94 -9.90 2.43
N LEU A 175 4.93 -10.77 2.45
CA LEU A 175 3.51 -10.44 2.47
C LEU A 175 2.92 -10.26 3.88
N SER A 176 3.73 -10.27 4.95
CA SER A 176 3.23 -10.04 6.32
C SER A 176 2.33 -8.81 6.46
N PRO A 177 2.58 -7.64 5.82
CA PRO A 177 1.68 -6.49 5.91
C PRO A 177 0.28 -6.76 5.34
N TYR A 178 0.17 -7.58 4.29
CA TYR A 178 -1.12 -8.00 3.75
C TYR A 178 -1.82 -8.98 4.68
N ALA A 179 -1.08 -9.92 5.28
CA ALA A 179 -1.65 -10.80 6.30
C ALA A 179 -2.19 -10.00 7.49
N GLU A 180 -1.45 -9.01 7.99
CA GLU A 180 -1.91 -8.13 9.06
C GLU A 180 -3.16 -7.33 8.66
N LEU A 181 -3.26 -6.86 7.41
CA LEU A 181 -4.45 -6.18 6.90
C LEU A 181 -5.70 -7.05 7.01
N PHE A 182 -5.60 -8.32 6.63
CA PHE A 182 -6.72 -9.27 6.76
C PHE A 182 -6.95 -9.69 8.21
N MET A 183 -5.90 -9.82 9.04
CA MET A 183 -6.09 -10.04 10.48
C MET A 183 -6.82 -8.88 11.15
N SER A 184 -6.52 -7.63 10.75
CA SER A 184 -7.20 -6.43 11.26
C SER A 184 -8.71 -6.45 10.96
N SER A 185 -9.13 -7.00 9.82
CA SER A 185 -10.56 -7.09 9.50
C SER A 185 -11.33 -8.06 10.41
N LEU A 186 -10.62 -9.00 11.05
CA LEU A 186 -11.17 -9.95 12.03
C LEU A 186 -11.19 -9.39 13.46
N ILE A 187 -10.66 -8.19 13.71
CA ILE A 187 -10.67 -7.58 15.04
C ILE A 187 -12.10 -7.22 15.44
N GLU A 188 -12.56 -7.82 16.53
CA GLU A 188 -13.73 -7.36 17.27
C GLU A 188 -13.37 -6.16 18.17
N VAL A 189 -14.18 -5.10 18.11
CA VAL A 189 -14.05 -3.92 18.98
C VAL A 189 -14.55 -4.29 20.37
N SER A 190 -13.64 -4.66 21.25
CA SER A 190 -13.92 -5.02 22.64
C SER A 190 -12.69 -4.75 23.52
N GLY A 191 -12.90 -4.61 24.83
CA GLY A 191 -11.82 -4.32 25.79
C GLY A 191 -10.76 -5.43 25.92
N GLU A 192 -11.05 -6.65 25.45
CA GLU A 192 -10.08 -7.75 25.48
C GLU A 192 -8.86 -7.44 24.61
N ARG A 193 -7.66 -7.52 25.22
CA ARG A 193 -6.37 -7.29 24.55
C ARG A 193 -6.33 -5.98 23.74
N ILE A 194 -6.98 -4.94 24.24
CA ILE A 194 -7.20 -3.70 23.50
C ILE A 194 -5.89 -3.03 23.02
N GLU A 195 -4.82 -3.09 23.83
CA GLU A 195 -3.51 -2.55 23.44
C GLU A 195 -2.85 -3.32 22.29
N GLU A 196 -3.04 -4.64 22.22
CA GLU A 196 -2.54 -5.46 21.10
C GLU A 196 -3.32 -5.13 19.82
N LYS A 197 -4.64 -5.02 19.92
CA LYS A 197 -5.53 -4.62 18.81
C LYS A 197 -5.16 -3.23 18.28
N LEU A 198 -4.93 -2.26 19.18
CA LEU A 198 -4.48 -0.91 18.81
C LEU A 198 -3.13 -0.93 18.11
N LYS A 199 -2.15 -1.69 18.60
CA LYS A 199 -0.82 -1.79 17.98
C LYS A 199 -0.88 -2.45 16.61
N LEU A 200 -1.63 -3.54 16.46
CA LEU A 200 -1.82 -4.21 15.18
C LEU A 200 -2.49 -3.26 14.18
N ASN A 201 -3.65 -2.70 14.55
CA ASN A 201 -4.41 -1.84 13.64
C ASN A 201 -3.63 -0.56 13.28
N ALA A 202 -2.81 -0.02 14.18
CA ALA A 202 -1.92 1.10 13.87
C ALA A 202 -0.81 0.74 12.86
N ARG A 203 -0.25 -0.48 12.90
CA ARG A 203 0.70 -0.94 11.87
C ARG A 203 0.01 -1.09 10.52
N VAL A 204 -1.17 -1.72 10.50
CA VAL A 204 -1.98 -1.83 9.28
C VAL A 204 -2.31 -0.46 8.72
N MET A 205 -2.70 0.49 9.57
CA MET A 205 -3.02 1.85 9.15
C MET A 205 -1.82 2.57 8.52
N ARG A 206 -0.58 2.32 8.99
CA ARG A 206 0.63 2.86 8.33
C ARG A 206 0.89 2.24 6.96
N PHE A 207 0.49 0.98 6.76
CA PHE A 207 0.68 0.27 5.50
C PHE A 207 -0.44 0.58 4.48
N ALA A 208 -1.69 0.45 4.92
CA ALA A 208 -2.90 0.60 4.12
C ALA A 208 -3.98 1.34 4.93
N PRO A 209 -3.93 2.69 5.00
CA PRO A 209 -4.92 3.50 5.70
C PRO A 209 -6.26 3.57 4.94
N VAL A 210 -6.94 2.45 4.74
CA VAL A 210 -8.28 2.43 4.12
C VAL A 210 -9.37 2.74 5.15
N GLY A 211 -10.55 3.18 4.69
CA GLY A 211 -11.67 3.56 5.57
C GLY A 211 -11.96 2.55 6.67
N ALA A 212 -12.11 1.27 6.33
CA ALA A 212 -12.34 0.21 7.30
C ALA A 212 -11.29 0.12 8.41
N VAL A 213 -10.02 0.43 8.12
CA VAL A 213 -8.91 0.38 9.08
C VAL A 213 -8.89 1.63 9.96
N VAL A 214 -9.06 2.82 9.36
CA VAL A 214 -8.98 4.09 10.09
C VAL A 214 -10.21 4.31 10.99
N TYR A 215 -11.41 3.93 10.53
CA TYR A 215 -12.60 3.92 11.39
C TYR A 215 -12.44 2.94 12.54
N ARG A 216 -11.96 1.72 12.28
CA ARG A 216 -11.67 0.74 13.34
C ARG A 216 -10.67 1.29 14.36
N GLN A 217 -9.66 2.04 13.92
CA GLN A 217 -8.70 2.68 14.84
C GLN A 217 -9.42 3.63 15.81
N ALA A 218 -10.33 4.47 15.31
CA ALA A 218 -11.13 5.36 16.15
C ALA A 218 -11.96 4.58 17.19
N LEU A 219 -12.60 3.50 16.77
CA LEU A 219 -13.42 2.66 17.67
C LEU A 219 -12.57 1.96 18.74
N LEU A 220 -11.40 1.45 18.38
CA LEU A 220 -10.47 0.84 19.34
C LEU A 220 -9.93 1.88 20.33
N LEU A 221 -9.67 3.11 19.89
CA LEU A 221 -9.26 4.19 20.78
C LEU A 221 -10.37 4.54 21.79
N ALA A 222 -11.62 4.58 21.33
CA ALA A 222 -12.77 4.81 22.20
C ALA A 222 -12.95 3.69 23.22
N GLN A 223 -12.86 2.43 22.79
CA GLN A 223 -12.92 1.25 23.66
C GLN A 223 -11.80 1.24 24.72
N ALA A 224 -10.64 1.81 24.39
CA ALA A 224 -9.51 1.97 25.32
C ALA A 224 -9.66 3.17 26.28
N GLY A 225 -10.79 3.89 26.25
CA GLY A 225 -11.02 5.10 27.04
C GLY A 225 -10.26 6.33 26.54
N ARG A 226 -9.60 6.27 25.37
CA ARG A 226 -8.81 7.37 24.80
C ARG A 226 -9.68 8.28 23.93
N GLN A 227 -10.69 8.88 24.54
CA GLN A 227 -11.78 9.57 23.84
C GLN A 227 -11.32 10.73 22.96
N GLU A 228 -10.38 11.56 23.42
CA GLU A 228 -9.83 12.66 22.61
C GLU A 228 -9.13 12.15 21.34
N GLN A 229 -8.34 11.08 21.45
CA GLN A 229 -7.68 10.47 20.29
C GLN A 229 -8.69 9.81 19.35
N ALA A 230 -9.73 9.19 19.91
CA ALA A 230 -10.81 8.58 19.14
C ALA A 230 -11.55 9.62 18.30
N ARG A 231 -11.91 10.77 18.89
CA ARG A 231 -12.57 11.88 18.19
C ARG A 231 -11.70 12.44 17.07
N ALA A 232 -10.42 12.71 17.33
CA ALA A 232 -9.49 13.21 16.33
C ALA A 232 -9.33 12.23 15.14
N MET A 233 -9.16 10.93 15.44
CA MET A 233 -9.07 9.89 14.40
C MET A 233 -10.38 9.75 13.62
N LEU A 234 -11.52 9.85 14.31
CA LEU A 234 -12.84 9.73 13.69
C LEU A 234 -13.13 10.90 12.75
N GLU A 235 -12.81 12.12 13.17
CA GLU A 235 -12.91 13.31 12.32
C GLU A 235 -12.04 13.14 11.08
N GLN A 236 -10.77 12.79 11.25
CA GLN A 236 -9.88 12.53 10.12
C GLN A 236 -10.44 11.44 9.18
N ALA A 237 -10.99 10.35 9.73
CA ALA A 237 -11.58 9.28 8.94
C ALA A 237 -12.81 9.77 8.14
N ILE A 238 -13.68 10.60 8.72
CA ILE A 238 -14.84 11.19 8.02
C ILE A 238 -14.41 12.09 6.86
N TRP A 239 -13.43 12.96 7.09
CA TRP A 239 -12.91 13.84 6.05
C TRP A 239 -12.13 13.10 4.97
N SER A 240 -11.57 11.93 5.29
CA SER A 240 -10.75 11.14 4.37
C SER A 240 -11.56 10.09 3.57
N TYR A 241 -12.55 9.46 4.20
CA TYR A 241 -13.33 8.35 3.65
C TYR A 241 -14.83 8.51 3.91
N PRO A 242 -15.45 9.61 3.44
CA PRO A 242 -16.86 9.91 3.69
C PRO A 242 -17.81 8.83 3.16
N GLY A 243 -17.45 8.14 2.08
CA GLY A 243 -18.23 7.03 1.52
C GLY A 243 -18.36 5.82 2.46
N ASP A 244 -17.40 5.61 3.35
CA ASP A 244 -17.38 4.49 4.30
C ASP A 244 -18.09 4.82 5.63
N PHE A 245 -18.45 6.09 5.84
CA PHE A 245 -19.09 6.55 7.07
C PHE A 245 -20.41 5.83 7.38
N ALA A 246 -21.22 5.50 6.35
CA ALA A 246 -22.50 4.83 6.56
C ALA A 246 -22.34 3.45 7.23
N GLY A 247 -21.26 2.73 6.91
CA GLY A 247 -20.90 1.47 7.58
C GLY A 247 -20.42 1.71 9.00
N ALA A 248 -19.49 2.66 9.18
CA ALA A 248 -18.96 3.02 10.50
C ALA A 248 -20.06 3.50 11.47
N ARG A 249 -21.04 4.26 10.98
CA ARG A 249 -22.19 4.75 11.77
C ARG A 249 -23.04 3.60 12.30
N ARG A 250 -23.33 2.59 11.47
CA ARG A 250 -24.08 1.40 11.92
C ARG A 250 -23.33 0.67 13.02
N GLN A 251 -22.03 0.45 12.83
CA GLN A 251 -21.18 -0.21 13.82
C GLN A 251 -21.12 0.58 15.14
N MET A 252 -20.98 1.91 15.09
CA MET A 252 -21.01 2.77 16.29
C MET A 252 -22.34 2.72 17.01
N ALA A 253 -23.47 2.67 16.29
CA ALA A 253 -24.80 2.55 16.91
C ALA A 253 -24.95 1.22 17.67
N GLU A 254 -24.55 0.10 17.05
CA GLU A 254 -24.54 -1.22 17.69
C GLU A 254 -23.63 -1.26 18.93
N LEU A 255 -22.47 -0.60 18.88
CA LEU A 255 -21.56 -0.49 20.01
C LEU A 255 -22.11 0.42 21.11
N ALA A 256 -22.80 1.51 20.78
CA ALA A 256 -23.43 2.41 21.76
C ALA A 256 -24.59 1.75 22.51
N GLU A 257 -25.30 0.79 21.89
CA GLU A 257 -26.30 -0.02 22.58
C GLU A 257 -25.69 -0.95 23.64
N LYS A 258 -24.48 -1.47 23.37
CA LYS A 258 -23.78 -2.43 24.25
C LYS A 258 -22.88 -1.76 25.30
N ASP A 259 -22.26 -0.65 24.93
CA ASP A 259 -21.25 0.09 25.71
C ASP A 259 -21.45 1.60 25.50
N SER A 260 -22.56 2.10 26.04
CA SER A 260 -22.95 3.51 25.93
C SER A 260 -21.90 4.47 26.51
N ALA A 261 -21.18 4.03 27.54
CA ALA A 261 -20.14 4.82 28.21
C ALA A 261 -19.01 5.23 27.26
N HIS A 262 -18.63 4.37 26.31
CA HIS A 262 -17.55 4.67 25.37
C HIS A 262 -18.02 5.22 24.03
N PHE A 263 -19.23 4.86 23.58
CA PHE A 263 -19.64 5.10 22.18
C PHE A 263 -20.79 6.08 21.98
N SER A 264 -21.65 6.36 22.96
CA SER A 264 -22.80 7.28 22.74
C SER A 264 -22.34 8.69 22.38
N ALA A 265 -21.44 9.28 23.18
CA ALA A 265 -20.90 10.61 22.90
C ALA A 265 -20.02 10.63 21.63
N LEU A 266 -19.38 9.51 21.28
CA LEU A 266 -18.59 9.40 20.04
C LEU A 266 -19.50 9.39 18.81
N LEU A 267 -20.63 8.68 18.87
CA LEU A 267 -21.62 8.62 17.79
C LEU A 267 -22.24 10.01 17.54
N GLU A 268 -22.62 10.73 18.60
CA GLU A 268 -23.13 12.10 18.49
C GLU A 268 -22.11 13.03 17.81
N PHE A 269 -20.85 12.98 18.26
CA PHE A 269 -19.75 13.71 17.64
C PHE A 269 -19.59 13.34 16.16
N ALA A 270 -19.67 12.06 15.81
CA ALA A 270 -19.53 11.58 14.45
C ALA A 270 -20.63 12.14 13.52
N LEU A 271 -21.88 12.16 13.99
CA LEU A 271 -23.02 12.70 13.24
C LEU A 271 -22.87 14.20 13.00
N GLN A 272 -22.43 14.94 14.01
CA GLN A 272 -22.13 16.37 13.87
C GLN A 272 -21.04 16.59 12.81
N LYS A 273 -19.93 15.85 12.87
CA LYS A 273 -18.82 15.98 11.92
C LYS A 273 -19.19 15.57 10.49
N GLU A 274 -20.04 14.57 10.32
CA GLU A 274 -20.57 14.24 8.99
C GLU A 274 -21.42 15.39 8.42
N GLN A 275 -22.27 16.02 9.25
CA GLN A 275 -23.07 17.16 8.82
C GLN A 275 -22.20 18.37 8.46
N GLU A 276 -21.14 18.64 9.23
CA GLU A 276 -20.13 19.67 8.92
C GLU A 276 -19.48 19.39 7.56
N TYR A 277 -19.00 18.16 7.34
CA TYR A 277 -18.43 17.73 6.05
C TYR A 277 -19.40 17.93 4.88
N ARG A 278 -20.64 17.42 4.99
CA ARG A 278 -21.67 17.56 3.95
C ARG A 278 -22.04 19.01 3.66
N SER A 279 -21.90 19.89 4.65
CA SER A 279 -22.17 21.32 4.48
C SER A 279 -21.01 22.02 3.77
N ALA A 280 -19.76 21.68 4.11
CA ALA A 280 -18.57 22.20 3.44
C ALA A 280 -18.53 21.79 1.96
N VAL A 281 -18.82 20.53 1.64
CA VAL A 281 -18.82 20.04 0.23
C VAL A 281 -19.92 20.69 -0.61
N ARG A 282 -21.09 21.00 -0.03
CA ARG A 282 -22.17 21.69 -0.77
C ARG A 282 -21.88 23.16 -1.07
N GLN A 283 -20.90 23.76 -0.40
CA GLN A 283 -20.51 25.16 -0.59
C GLN A 283 -19.35 25.33 -1.59
N GLN A 284 -18.72 24.24 -2.02
CA GLN A 284 -17.68 24.20 -3.07
C GLN A 284 -18.29 23.99 -4.45
#